data_AF-A0A526TJV9-F1
#
_entry.id   AF-A0A526TJV9-F1
#
_cell.length_a   1.000
_cell.length_b   1.000
_cell.length_c   1.000
_cell.angle_alpha   90.00
_cell.angle_beta   90.00
_cell.angle_gamma   90.00
#
_symmetry.space_group_name_H-M   'P 1'
#
loop_
_entity.id
_entity.type
_entity.pdbx_description
1 polymer ?
#
loop_
_entity_poly.entity_id
_entity_poly.type
_entity_poly.pdbx_seq_one_letter_code
_entity_poly.pdbx_strand_id
1 'polypeptide(L)'
;MSTSAKRVETGWLLKPAARLAPLDKERARLELAEIASAAREERLTRLAKFLAGKGEGQDFLAAVFDLSPFLRDTARRRPQILDGLFEQTIEARLKVIGAAIDQV
;
A
#
# COMPACT_ATOMS: atom_id res chain seq x y z
N MET A 1 24.24 -23.31 10.81
CA MET A 1 23.91 -21.87 10.66
C MET A 1 23.09 -21.71 9.40
N SER A 2 21.77 -21.51 9.51
CA SER A 2 20.93 -21.10 8.39
C SER A 2 20.17 -19.84 8.78
N THR A 3 20.44 -18.78 8.05
CA THR A 3 19.98 -17.41 8.28
C THR A 3 18.48 -17.34 8.03
N SER A 4 17.70 -17.36 9.10
CA SER A 4 16.27 -17.05 9.01
C SER A 4 16.15 -15.57 8.68
N ALA A 5 15.87 -15.25 7.41
CA ALA A 5 15.48 -13.90 7.02
C ALA A 5 14.23 -13.55 7.82
N LYS A 6 14.40 -12.78 8.89
CA LYS A 6 13.35 -12.30 9.77
C LYS A 6 12.38 -11.49 8.91
N ARG A 7 11.38 -12.17 8.36
CA ARG A 7 10.30 -11.56 7.59
C ARG A 7 9.64 -10.60 8.57
N VAL A 8 9.88 -9.31 8.39
CA VAL A 8 9.19 -8.29 9.15
C VAL A 8 7.72 -8.52 8.83
N GLU A 9 6.96 -9.07 9.78
CA GLU A 9 5.51 -8.99 9.75
C GLU A 9 5.20 -7.50 9.78
N THR A 10 5.05 -6.91 8.59
CA THR A 10 4.79 -5.48 8.42
C THR A 10 3.40 -5.12 8.94
N GLY A 11 2.59 -6.08 9.39
CA GLY A 11 1.18 -5.92 9.70
C GLY A 11 0.33 -5.71 8.44
N TRP A 12 0.93 -5.72 7.25
CA TRP A 12 0.25 -5.47 5.98
C TRP A 12 -0.60 -6.69 5.59
N LEU A 13 -1.92 -6.50 5.48
CA LEU A 13 -2.86 -7.61 5.30
C LEU A 13 -3.23 -7.87 3.83
N LEU A 14 -2.96 -6.92 2.92
CA LEU A 14 -3.20 -7.12 1.50
C LEU A 14 -2.20 -8.11 0.91
N LYS A 15 -2.72 -9.20 0.36
CA LYS A 15 -1.96 -10.21 -0.38
C LYS A 15 -2.23 -10.05 -1.87
N PRO A 16 -1.25 -9.61 -2.68
CA PRO A 16 -1.41 -9.54 -4.12
C PRO A 16 -1.76 -10.91 -4.71
N ALA A 17 -2.85 -10.99 -5.48
CA ALA A 17 -3.25 -12.22 -6.17
C ALA A 17 -2.37 -12.53 -7.41
N ALA A 18 -1.68 -11.52 -7.94
CA ALA A 18 -0.79 -11.63 -9.07
C ALA A 18 0.44 -10.73 -8.88
N ARG A 19 1.55 -11.09 -9.52
CA ARG A 19 2.72 -10.21 -9.66
C ARG A 19 2.46 -9.20 -10.77
N LEU A 20 2.81 -7.95 -10.52
CA LEU A 20 2.76 -6.87 -11.51
C LEU A 20 4.19 -6.39 -11.80
N ALA A 21 4.42 -5.94 -13.03
CA ALA A 21 5.64 -5.28 -13.43
C ALA A 21 5.32 -3.83 -13.82
N PRO A 22 6.08 -2.83 -13.34
CA PRO A 22 5.96 -1.47 -13.82
C PRO A 22 6.44 -1.37 -15.27
N LEU A 23 5.94 -0.36 -15.99
CA LEU A 23 6.47 0.08 -17.28
C LEU A 23 7.86 0.70 -17.11
N ASP A 24 8.06 1.49 -16.05
CA ASP A 24 9.34 2.08 -15.67
C ASP A 24 9.62 1.88 -14.17
N LYS A 25 10.61 1.05 -13.86
CA LYS A 25 10.95 0.68 -12.47
C LYS A 25 11.45 1.85 -11.64
N GLU A 26 12.27 2.72 -12.23
CA GLU A 26 12.86 3.84 -11.50
C GLU A 26 11.79 4.90 -11.23
N ARG A 27 10.98 5.21 -12.25
CA ARG A 27 9.82 6.08 -12.08
C ARG A 27 8.84 5.53 -11.05
N ALA A 28 8.48 4.25 -11.13
CA ALA A 28 7.57 3.60 -10.18
C ALA A 28 8.06 3.76 -8.73
N ARG A 29 9.38 3.68 -8.51
CA ARG A 29 9.99 3.85 -7.19
C ARG A 29 9.94 5.29 -6.70
N LEU A 30 10.16 6.27 -7.59
CA LEU A 30 9.99 7.68 -7.27
C LEU A 30 8.55 7.99 -6.89
N GLU A 31 7.57 7.52 -7.67
CA GLU A 31 6.15 7.75 -7.40
C GLU A 31 5.71 7.13 -6.07
N LEU A 32 6.24 5.96 -5.71
CA LEU A 32 6.01 5.35 -4.39
C LEU A 32 6.59 6.20 -3.24
N ALA A 33 7.76 6.82 -3.46
CA ALA A 33 8.39 7.70 -2.48
C ALA A 33 7.59 9.00 -2.27
N GLU A 34 6.99 9.56 -3.33
CA GLU A 34 6.08 10.70 -3.22
C GLU A 34 4.85 10.38 -2.35
N ILE A 35 4.27 9.19 -2.52
CA ILE A 35 3.15 8.74 -1.67
C ILE A 35 3.62 8.53 -0.23
N ALA A 36 4.84 8.02 -0.03
CA ALA A 36 5.43 7.93 1.31
C ALA A 36 5.61 9.30 1.96
N SER A 37 5.95 10.34 1.19
CA SER A 37 6.02 11.72 1.69
C SER A 37 4.65 12.24 2.12
N ALA A 38 3.63 12.10 1.28
CA ALA A 38 2.25 12.47 1.61
C ALA A 38 1.75 11.75 2.88
N ALA A 39 2.08 10.47 3.05
CA ALA A 39 1.76 9.74 4.28
C ALA A 39 2.46 10.32 5.52
N ARG A 40 3.70 10.84 5.42
CA ARG A 40 4.38 11.52 6.53
C ARG A 40 3.71 12.83 6.90
N GLU A 41 3.31 13.62 5.90
CA GLU A 41 2.59 14.88 6.09
C GLU A 41 1.28 14.67 6.84
N GLU A 42 0.58 13.58 6.53
CA GLU A 42 -0.64 13.12 7.21
C GLU A 42 -0.38 12.37 8.54
N ARG A 43 0.87 12.34 9.02
CA ARG A 43 1.31 11.67 10.26
C ARG A 43 1.07 10.15 10.30
N LEU A 44 0.92 9.51 9.14
CA LEU A 44 0.77 8.05 8.98
C LEU A 44 2.15 7.37 9.00
N THR A 45 2.85 7.47 10.13
CA THR A 45 4.27 7.07 10.28
C THR A 45 4.52 5.61 9.90
N ARG A 46 3.58 4.69 10.24
CA ARG A 46 3.71 3.26 9.90
C ARG A 46 3.66 3.03 8.39
N LEU A 47 2.72 3.68 7.71
CA LEU A 47 2.56 3.59 6.26
C LEU A 47 3.76 4.21 5.55
N ALA A 48 4.19 5.41 5.96
CA ALA A 48 5.36 6.05 5.38
C ALA A 48 6.63 5.19 5.50
N LYS A 49 6.85 4.55 6.66
CA LYS A 49 7.96 3.61 6.86
C LYS A 49 7.82 2.38 5.97
N PHE A 50 6.62 1.83 5.85
CA PHE A 50 6.35 0.70 4.97
C PHE A 50 6.62 1.03 3.51
N LEU A 51 6.10 2.14 2.98
CA LEU A 51 6.26 2.53 1.58
C LEU A 51 7.73 2.84 1.21
N ALA A 52 8.50 3.39 2.14
CA ALA A 52 9.94 3.63 1.95
C ALA A 52 10.78 2.33 1.95
N GLY A 53 10.23 1.22 2.46
CA GLY A 53 10.90 -0.08 2.54
C GLY A 53 11.04 -0.78 1.18
N LYS A 54 11.64 -1.97 1.20
CA LYS A 54 11.77 -2.86 0.03
C LYS A 54 11.12 -4.20 0.35
N GLY A 55 10.42 -4.78 -0.63
CA GLY A 55 9.71 -6.04 -0.47
C GLY A 55 8.54 -6.17 -1.43
N GLU A 56 7.93 -7.36 -1.47
CA GLU A 56 6.90 -7.70 -2.45
C GLU A 56 5.70 -6.74 -2.40
N GLY A 57 5.31 -6.25 -1.22
CA GLY A 57 4.22 -5.28 -1.08
C GLY A 57 4.56 -3.91 -1.67
N GLN A 58 5.78 -3.43 -1.46
CA GLN A 58 6.25 -2.16 -2.02
C GLN A 58 6.45 -2.26 -3.53
N ASP A 59 7.01 -3.38 -4.01
CA ASP A 59 7.21 -3.61 -5.45
C ASP A 59 5.87 -3.72 -6.17
N PHE A 60 4.88 -4.39 -5.56
CA PHE A 60 3.52 -4.44 -6.06
C PHE A 60 2.88 -3.05 -6.12
N LEU A 61 2.95 -2.26 -5.05
CA LEU A 61 2.37 -0.91 -5.03
C LEU A 61 3.06 0.03 -6.01
N ALA A 62 4.39 -0.04 -6.14
CA ALA A 62 5.12 0.72 -7.16
C ALA A 62 4.60 0.39 -8.57
N ALA A 63 4.43 -0.91 -8.89
CA ALA A 63 3.87 -1.34 -10.16
C ALA A 63 2.42 -0.86 -10.37
N VAL A 64 1.56 -0.95 -9.36
CA VAL A 64 0.17 -0.44 -9.41
C VAL A 64 0.14 1.05 -9.76
N PHE A 65 0.98 1.86 -9.12
CA PHE A 65 0.97 3.31 -9.28
C PHE A 65 1.66 3.80 -10.56
N ASP A 66 2.54 2.99 -11.13
CA ASP A 66 3.07 3.23 -12.47
C ASP A 66 2.04 2.87 -13.56
N LEU A 67 1.36 1.73 -13.41
CA LEU A 67 0.33 1.25 -14.35
C LEU A 67 -1.00 2.03 -14.26
N SER A 68 -1.29 2.67 -13.13
CA SER A 68 -2.51 3.44 -12.93
C SER A 68 -2.24 4.80 -12.28
N PRO A 69 -2.11 5.87 -13.09
CA PRO A 69 -2.05 7.23 -12.59
C PRO A 69 -3.21 7.61 -11.66
N PHE A 70 -4.41 7.09 -11.94
CA PHE A 70 -5.58 7.33 -11.10
C PHE A 70 -5.41 6.77 -9.68
N LEU A 71 -4.93 5.53 -9.54
CA LEU A 71 -4.70 4.92 -8.23
C LEU A 71 -3.55 5.60 -7.49
N ARG A 72 -2.51 6.00 -8.23
CA ARG A 72 -1.40 6.79 -7.69
C ARG A 72 -1.88 8.11 -7.09
N ASP A 73 -2.66 8.87 -7.84
CA ASP A 73 -3.16 10.18 -7.38
C ASP A 73 -4.15 10.02 -6.23
N THR A 74 -4.97 8.96 -6.26
CA THR A 74 -5.87 8.61 -5.16
C THR A 74 -5.08 8.31 -3.88
N ALA A 75 -4.06 7.47 -3.97
CA ALA A 75 -3.21 7.11 -2.83
C ALA A 75 -2.42 8.30 -2.28
N ARG A 76 -1.94 9.20 -3.15
CA ARG A 76 -1.25 10.43 -2.74
C ARG A 76 -2.17 11.39 -2.01
N ARG A 77 -3.41 11.59 -2.50
CA ARG A 77 -4.38 12.52 -1.89
C ARG A 77 -5.05 11.97 -0.63
N ARG A 78 -5.15 10.65 -0.49
CA ARG A 78 -5.80 9.97 0.64
C ARG A 78 -5.01 8.74 1.09
N PRO A 79 -3.80 8.93 1.65
CA PRO A 79 -2.94 7.82 2.07
C PRO A 79 -3.56 6.94 3.16
N GLN A 80 -4.55 7.45 3.92
CA GLN A 80 -5.31 6.71 4.93
C GLN A 80 -6.00 5.45 4.36
N ILE A 81 -6.32 5.44 3.06
CA ILE A 81 -6.88 4.27 2.38
C ILE A 81 -5.92 3.08 2.46
N LEU A 82 -4.62 3.33 2.26
CA LEU A 82 -3.58 2.32 2.37
C LEU A 82 -3.34 1.98 3.85
N ASP A 83 -3.33 2.96 4.73
CA ASP A 83 -3.08 2.76 6.16
C ASP A 83 -4.11 1.82 6.82
N GLY A 84 -5.37 1.88 6.38
CA GLY A 84 -6.41 0.95 6.85
C GLY A 84 -6.13 -0.53 6.53
N LEU A 85 -5.27 -0.83 5.56
CA LEU A 85 -4.90 -2.20 5.18
C LEU A 85 -3.90 -2.85 6.14
N PHE A 86 -3.45 -2.14 7.18
CA PHE A 86 -2.74 -2.72 8.32
C PHE A 86 -3.70 -3.23 9.41
N GLU A 87 -4.95 -2.77 9.42
CA GLU A 87 -5.89 -3.04 10.50
C GLU A 87 -6.91 -4.12 10.13
N GLN A 88 -7.37 -4.09 8.88
CA GLN A 88 -8.43 -4.97 8.41
C GLN A 88 -8.10 -5.53 7.03
N THR A 89 -8.54 -6.76 6.76
CA THR A 89 -8.49 -7.31 5.41
C THR A 89 -9.45 -6.56 4.49
N ILE A 90 -9.26 -6.69 3.18
CA ILE A 90 -10.16 -6.09 2.19
C ILE A 90 -11.58 -6.60 2.39
N GLU A 91 -11.75 -7.90 2.64
CA GLU A 91 -13.06 -8.54 2.83
C GLU A 91 -13.77 -7.98 4.06
N ALA A 92 -13.06 -7.84 5.18
CA ALA A 92 -13.61 -7.25 6.40
C ALA A 92 -14.03 -5.78 6.16
N ARG A 93 -13.19 -4.99 5.48
CA ARG A 93 -13.47 -3.58 5.19
C ARG A 93 -14.65 -3.41 4.24
N LEU A 94 -14.76 -4.24 3.21
CA LEU A 94 -15.90 -4.23 2.29
C LEU A 94 -17.21 -4.58 3.01
N LYS A 95 -17.19 -5.55 3.93
CA LYS A 95 -18.36 -5.91 4.74
C LYS A 95 -18.83 -4.73 5.61
N VAL A 96 -17.91 -3.99 6.23
CA VAL A 96 -18.23 -2.79 7.02
C VAL A 96 -18.83 -1.69 6.14
N ILE A 97 -18.24 -1.44 4.97
CA ILE A 97 -18.76 -0.44 4.01
C ILE A 97 -20.16 -0.81 3.53
N GLY A 98 -20.39 -2.08 3.15
CA GLY A 98 -21.71 -2.55 2.71
C GLY A 98 -22.77 -2.36 3.78
N ALA A 99 -22.48 -2.76 5.03
CA ALA A 99 -23.39 -2.57 6.15
C ALA A 99 -23.71 -1.10 6.43
N ALA A 100 -22.78 -0.16 6.19
CA ALA A 100 -23.02 1.27 6.36
C ALA A 100 -23.87 1.87 5.24
N ILE A 101 -23.79 1.34 4.01
CA ILE A 101 -24.61 1.77 2.87
C ILE A 101 -26.06 1.28 3.05
N ASP A 102 -26.25 0.04 3.50
CA ASP A 102 -27.59 -0.55 3.71
C ASP A 102 -28.40 0.12 4.84
N GLN A 103 -27.78 1.02 5.61
CA GLN A 103 -28.42 1.80 6.68
C GLN A 103 -28.93 3.17 6.23
N VAL A 104 -28.78 3.51 4.93
CA VAL A 104 -29.28 4.76 4.31
C VAL A 104 -30.54 4.47 3.51
#